data_AF-A0A7V3UB15-F1
#
_entry.id   AF-A0A7V3UB15-F1
#
_cell.length_a   1.000
_cell.length_b   1.000
_cell.length_c   1.000
_cell.angle_alpha   90.00
_cell.angle_beta   90.00
_cell.angle_gamma   90.00
#
_symmetry.space_group_name_H-M   'P 1'
#
loop_
_entity.id
_entity.type
_entity.pdbx_description
1 polymer ?
#
loop_
_entity_poly.entity_id
_entity_poly.type
_entity_poly.pdbx_seq_one_letter_code
_entity_poly.pdbx_strand_id
1 'polypeptide(L)'
;MKLLRHIPSWIRNKYFIAFAVFTSLMLFFDKNDFFTQRARTRELNNLEKSKHYYQSYNEALKKELQQLKNDPTTLEKYARENYLMKKDNEEVFVIPEEE
;
A
#
# COMPACT_ATOMS: atom_id res chain seq x y z
N MET A 1 3.17 -48.77 -25.17
CA MET A 1 4.22 -47.72 -25.28
C MET A 1 4.21 -47.06 -26.66
N LYS A 2 3.16 -46.28 -27.01
CA LYS A 2 3.06 -45.56 -28.31
C LYS A 2 3.45 -44.08 -28.23
N LEU A 3 3.70 -43.55 -27.03
CA LEU A 3 4.01 -42.13 -26.79
C LEU A 3 5.45 -41.74 -27.17
N LEU A 4 6.40 -42.68 -27.17
CA LEU A 4 7.81 -42.42 -27.51
C LEU A 4 8.08 -42.26 -29.01
N ARG A 5 7.08 -42.50 -29.87
CA ARG A 5 7.23 -42.53 -31.34
C ARG A 5 7.04 -41.17 -32.02
N HIS A 6 6.50 -40.18 -31.29
CA HIS A 6 6.21 -38.84 -31.80
C HIS A 6 7.12 -37.75 -31.22
N ILE A 7 8.18 -38.13 -30.50
CA ILE A 7 9.10 -37.17 -29.92
C ILE A 7 10.08 -36.69 -31.01
N PRO A 8 10.11 -35.39 -31.34
CA PRO A 8 11.06 -34.83 -32.31
C PRO A 8 12.51 -35.16 -31.93
N SER A 9 13.35 -35.46 -32.93
CA SER A 9 14.74 -35.87 -32.72
C SER A 9 15.56 -34.89 -31.86
N TRP A 10 15.23 -33.59 -31.91
CA TRP A 10 15.90 -32.57 -31.10
C TRP A 10 15.71 -32.77 -29.59
N ILE A 11 14.58 -33.34 -29.13
CA ILE A 11 14.28 -33.54 -27.70
C ILE A 11 15.06 -34.75 -27.15
N ARG A 12 15.51 -35.67 -28.01
CA ARG A 12 16.36 -36.81 -27.59
C ARG A 12 17.83 -36.43 -27.42
N ASN A 13 18.23 -35.21 -27.81
CA ASN A 13 19.60 -34.76 -27.62
C ASN A 13 19.86 -34.50 -26.12
N LYS A 14 20.85 -35.21 -25.55
CA LYS A 14 21.27 -35.06 -24.15
C LYS A 14 21.65 -33.60 -23.80
N TYR A 15 22.20 -32.85 -24.74
CA TYR A 15 22.55 -31.44 -24.55
C TYR A 15 21.30 -30.56 -24.47
N PHE A 16 20.26 -30.86 -25.27
CA PHE A 16 19.00 -30.14 -25.22
C PHE A 16 18.26 -30.40 -23.91
N ILE A 17 18.22 -31.66 -23.46
CA ILE A 17 17.61 -32.02 -22.18
C ILE A 17 18.34 -31.34 -21.02
N ALA A 18 19.69 -31.39 -21.00
CA ALA A 18 20.49 -30.73 -19.98
C ALA A 18 20.26 -29.22 -19.97
N PHE A 19 20.22 -28.58 -21.15
CA PHE A 19 19.92 -27.15 -21.28
C PHE A 19 18.50 -26.79 -20.84
N ALA A 20 17.51 -27.60 -21.21
CA ALA A 20 16.12 -27.41 -20.80
C ALA A 20 15.94 -27.53 -19.28
N VAL A 21 16.59 -28.52 -18.65
CA VAL A 21 16.59 -28.69 -17.19
C VAL A 21 17.30 -27.51 -16.52
N PHE A 22 18.47 -27.10 -17.01
CA PHE A 22 19.21 -25.95 -16.50
C PHE A 22 18.38 -24.65 -16.59
N THR A 23 17.74 -24.42 -17.73
CA THR A 23 16.87 -23.26 -17.96
C THR A 23 15.64 -23.32 -17.06
N SER A 24 15.03 -24.48 -16.88
CA SER A 24 13.89 -24.67 -15.98
C SER A 24 14.29 -24.42 -14.52
N LEU A 25 15.48 -24.85 -14.08
CA LEU A 25 16.01 -24.53 -12.76
C LEU A 25 16.21 -23.02 -12.57
N MET A 26 16.81 -22.33 -13.55
CA MET A 26 16.98 -20.87 -13.47
C MET A 26 15.67 -20.10 -13.53
N LEU A 27 14.66 -20.57 -14.25
CA LEU A 27 13.39 -19.86 -14.40
C LEU A 27 12.42 -20.09 -13.24
N PHE A 28 12.42 -21.28 -12.64
CA PHE A 28 11.42 -21.68 -11.64
C PHE A 28 11.96 -21.89 -10.22
N PHE A 29 13.24 -22.25 -10.07
CA PHE A 29 13.82 -22.54 -8.75
C PHE A 29 14.79 -21.46 -8.27
N ASP A 30 15.13 -20.48 -9.11
CA ASP A 30 15.95 -19.34 -8.71
C ASP A 30 15.09 -18.27 -8.00
N LYS A 31 15.73 -17.45 -7.15
CA LYS A 31 15.12 -16.39 -6.33
C LYS A 31 14.42 -15.29 -7.15
N ASN A 32 14.65 -15.27 -8.46
CA ASN A 32 14.06 -14.34 -9.42
C ASN A 32 12.92 -14.99 -10.22
N ASP A 33 12.24 -15.97 -9.65
CA ASP A 33 11.05 -16.55 -10.26
C ASP A 33 9.98 -15.47 -10.56
N PHE A 34 9.22 -15.73 -11.61
CA PHE A 34 8.21 -14.78 -12.10
C PHE A 34 7.17 -14.42 -11.02
N PHE A 35 6.86 -15.36 -10.14
CA PHE A 35 5.91 -15.17 -9.05
C PHE A 35 6.42 -14.18 -8.01
N THR A 36 7.67 -14.32 -7.57
CA THR A 36 8.29 -13.38 -6.62
C THR A 36 8.40 -11.99 -7.23
N GLN A 37 8.78 -11.88 -8.50
CA GLN A 37 8.87 -10.57 -9.15
C GLN A 37 7.49 -9.87 -9.18
N ARG A 38 6.43 -10.61 -9.54
CA ARG A 38 5.06 -10.07 -9.54
C ARG A 38 4.58 -9.68 -8.13
N ALA A 39 4.92 -10.47 -7.12
CA ALA A 39 4.58 -10.15 -5.73
C ALA A 39 5.29 -8.87 -5.28
N ARG A 40 6.60 -8.72 -5.56
CA ARG A 40 7.37 -7.51 -5.24
C ARG A 40 6.85 -6.27 -5.95
N THR A 41 6.47 -6.38 -7.22
CA THR A 41 5.86 -5.23 -7.93
C THR A 41 4.53 -4.81 -7.32
N ARG A 42 3.71 -5.77 -6.86
CA ARG A 42 2.47 -5.44 -6.14
C ARG A 42 2.75 -4.76 -4.81
N GLU A 43 3.71 -5.28 -4.06
CA GLU A 43 4.16 -4.70 -2.80
C GLU A 43 4.68 -3.27 -3.01
N LEU A 44 5.56 -3.05 -3.99
CA LEU A 44 6.06 -1.73 -4.38
C LEU A 44 4.90 -0.75 -4.65
N ASN A 45 3.94 -1.14 -5.49
CA ASN A 45 2.79 -0.30 -5.82
C ASN A 45 1.94 0.02 -4.58
N ASN A 46 1.81 -0.91 -3.63
CA ASN A 46 1.09 -0.67 -2.39
C ASN A 46 1.85 0.31 -1.49
N LEU A 47 3.16 0.14 -1.35
CA LEU A 47 4.01 1.09 -0.60
C LEU A 47 3.96 2.49 -1.21
N GLU A 48 4.00 2.63 -2.53
CA GLU A 48 3.89 3.92 -3.20
C GLU A 48 2.54 4.59 -2.97
N LYS A 49 1.43 3.82 -3.01
CA LYS A 49 0.10 4.33 -2.67
C LYS A 49 0.03 4.82 -1.22
N SER A 50 0.54 4.02 -0.27
CA SER A 50 0.60 4.41 1.14
C SER A 50 1.43 5.66 1.33
N LYS A 51 2.60 5.75 0.69
CA LYS A 51 3.46 6.93 0.72
C LYS A 51 2.72 8.17 0.22
N HIS A 52 2.07 8.08 -0.95
CA HIS A 52 1.32 9.20 -1.51
C HIS A 52 0.18 9.64 -0.58
N TYR A 53 -0.58 8.69 -0.04
CA TYR A 53 -1.64 8.97 0.93
C TYR A 53 -1.10 9.76 2.13
N TYR A 54 -0.06 9.27 2.81
CA TYR A 54 0.47 9.96 3.99
C TYR A 54 1.12 11.30 3.65
N GLN A 55 1.70 11.46 2.47
CA GLN A 55 2.20 12.76 2.02
C GLN A 55 1.06 13.78 1.90
N SER A 56 -0.03 13.42 1.22
CA SER A 56 -1.21 14.30 1.10
C SER A 56 -1.86 14.59 2.46
N TYR A 57 -1.94 13.59 3.34
CA TYR A 57 -2.49 13.76 4.68
C TYR A 57 -1.63 14.71 5.52
N ASN A 58 -0.31 14.56 5.47
CA ASN A 58 0.62 15.44 6.18
C ASN A 58 0.56 16.88 5.67
N GLU A 59 0.37 17.09 4.37
CA GLU A 59 0.18 18.44 3.81
C GLU A 59 -1.11 19.09 4.31
N ALA A 60 -2.22 18.35 4.30
CA ALA A 60 -3.49 18.81 4.85
C ALA A 60 -3.37 19.15 6.35
N LEU A 61 -2.75 18.26 7.13
CA LEU A 61 -2.56 18.43 8.57
C LEU A 61 -1.66 19.65 8.88
N LYS A 62 -0.61 19.87 8.09
CA LYS A 62 0.24 21.07 8.22
C LYS A 62 -0.55 22.35 7.97
N LYS A 63 -1.44 22.35 6.97
CA LYS A 63 -2.29 23.50 6.66
C LYS A 63 -3.26 23.78 7.80
N GLU A 64 -3.90 22.74 8.34
CA GLU A 64 -4.80 22.84 9.49
C GLU A 64 -4.06 23.36 10.74
N LEU A 65 -2.89 22.81 11.04
CA LEU A 65 -2.04 23.29 12.13
C LEU A 65 -1.62 24.75 11.95
N GLN A 66 -1.33 25.17 10.72
CA GLN A 66 -0.99 26.56 10.43
C GLN A 66 -2.20 27.49 10.66
N GLN A 67 -3.41 27.05 10.31
CA GLN A 67 -4.64 27.79 10.59
C GLN A 67 -4.87 27.90 12.10
N LEU A 68 -4.77 26.79 12.84
CA LEU A 68 -4.92 26.76 14.30
C LEU A 68 -3.89 27.66 15.02
N LYS A 69 -2.66 27.74 14.53
CA LYS A 69 -1.60 28.56 15.16
C LYS A 69 -1.72 30.05 14.87
N ASN A 70 -2.16 30.41 13.67
CA ASN A 70 -2.12 31.80 13.20
C ASN A 70 -3.48 32.51 13.30
N ASP A 71 -4.57 31.77 13.45
CA ASP A 71 -5.93 32.32 13.55
C ASP A 71 -6.58 31.96 14.90
N PRO A 72 -6.67 32.92 15.84
CA PRO A 72 -7.33 32.73 17.12
C PRO A 72 -8.79 32.29 17.00
N THR A 73 -9.49 32.71 15.94
CA THR A 73 -10.91 32.37 15.74
C THR A 73 -11.07 30.90 15.37
N THR A 74 -10.18 30.39 14.52
CA THR A 74 -10.13 28.97 14.16
C THR A 74 -9.77 28.10 15.37
N LEU A 75 -8.84 28.57 16.21
CA LEU A 75 -8.48 27.88 17.45
C LEU A 75 -9.64 27.84 18.46
N GLU A 76 -10.32 28.97 18.69
CA GLU A 76 -11.46 29.04 19.61
C GLU A 76 -12.61 28.14 19.12
N LYS A 77 -12.91 28.17 17.82
CA LYS A 77 -13.91 27.28 17.22
C LYS A 77 -13.56 25.81 17.43
N TYR A 78 -12.32 25.42 17.15
CA TYR A 78 -11.86 24.04 17.33
C TYR A 78 -11.95 23.58 18.79
N ALA A 79 -11.56 24.44 19.74
CA ALA A 79 -11.66 24.17 21.17
C ALA A 79 -13.12 24.03 21.65
N ARG A 80 -14.03 24.86 21.13
CA ARG A 80 -15.47 24.79 21.43
C ARG A 80 -16.11 23.53 20.88
N GLU A 81 -15.83 23.17 19.62
CA GLU A 81 -16.47 22.04 18.93
C GLU A 81 -15.92 20.68 19.39
N ASN A 82 -14.60 20.55 19.57
CA ASN A 82 -13.98 19.24 19.86
C ASN A 82 -13.80 18.98 21.36
N TYR A 83 -13.66 20.03 22.16
CA TYR A 83 -13.34 19.92 23.59
C TYR A 83 -14.39 20.56 24.49
N LEU A 84 -15.48 21.11 23.93
CA LEU A 84 -16.55 21.79 24.67
C LEU A 84 -16.03 22.89 25.60
N MET A 85 -14.90 23.52 25.24
CA MET A 85 -14.31 24.60 26.03
C MET A 85 -15.22 25.83 26.02
N LYS A 86 -15.32 26.51 27.17
CA LYS A 86 -16.16 27.69 27.38
C LYS A 86 -15.40 28.77 28.13
N LYS A 87 -15.82 30.03 28.01
CA LYS A 87 -15.35 31.11 28.89
C LYS A 87 -16.04 31.04 30.25
N ASP A 88 -15.46 31.64 31.27
CA ASP A 88 -15.99 31.59 32.65
C ASP A 88 -17.42 32.14 32.76
N ASN A 89 -17.82 33.03 31.85
CA ASN A 89 -19.14 33.64 31.79
C ASN A 89 -20.10 32.93 30.81
N GLU A 90 -19.78 31.74 30.32
CA GLU A 90 -20.60 30.97 29.38
C GLU A 90 -21.07 29.63 29.99
N GLU A 91 -22.25 29.18 29.56
CA GLU A 91 -22.80 27.85 29.89
C GLU A 91 -22.94 27.03 28.61
N VAL A 92 -22.50 25.76 28.67
CA VAL A 92 -22.55 24.82 27.54
C VAL A 92 -23.63 23.79 27.84
N PHE A 93 -24.60 23.67 26.95
CA PHE A 93 -25.65 22.66 27.01
C PHE A 93 -25.38 21.59 25.96
N VAL A 94 -25.24 20.32 26.38
CA VAL A 94 -25.15 19.17 25.48
C VAL A 94 -26.54 18.55 25.39
N ILE A 95 -27.16 18.61 24.22
CA ILE A 95 -28.45 17.97 23.97
C ILE A 95 -28.15 16.58 23.39
N PRO A 96 -28.38 15.49 24.16
CA PRO A 96 -28.26 14.15 23.59
C PRO A 96 -29.34 13.98 22.52
N GLU A 97 -29.00 13.33 21.41
CA GLU A 97 -30.01 12.86 20.46
C GLU A 97 -30.91 11.86 21.19
N GLU A 98 -32.23 12.07 21.15
CA GLU A 98 -33.20 11.09 21.65
C GLU A 98 -33.09 9.84 20.76
N GLU A 99 -32.88 8.68 21.38
CA GLU A 99 -32.82 7.37 20.70
C GLU A 99 -34.08 7.07 19.87
#